data_AF-A0A7X6ZF48-F1
#
_entry.id   AF-A0A7X6ZF48-F1
#
_cell.length_a   1.000
_cell.length_b   1.000
_cell.length_c   1.000
_cell.angle_alpha   90.00
_cell.angle_beta   90.00
_cell.angle_gamma   90.00
#
_symmetry.space_group_name_H-M   'P 1'
#
loop_
_entity.id
_entity.type
_entity.pdbx_description
1 polymer ?
#
loop_
_entity_poly.entity_id
_entity_poly.type
_entity_poly.pdbx_seq_one_letter_code
_entity_poly.pdbx_strand_id
1 'polypeptide(L)'
;MRSAIWEISILIAFFIGGWLIAGWNSFFYIAVGLIVFYNLIMIIYMVSKRSEISRLDMLLVVIAMVVWLAIAWAMIMEKQYNFWGLLQ
;
A
#
# COMPACT_ATOMS: atom_id res chain seq x y z
N MET A 1 -3.40 7.37 15.72
CA MET A 1 -3.37 6.16 14.85
C MET A 1 -4.11 6.34 13.54
N ARG A 2 -5.40 6.69 13.56
CA ARG A 2 -6.14 7.05 12.33
C ARG A 2 -5.42 8.09 11.46
N SER A 3 -4.85 9.15 12.06
CA SER A 3 -4.13 10.20 11.31
C SER A 3 -2.97 9.63 10.48
N ALA A 4 -2.07 8.86 11.11
CA ALA A 4 -0.94 8.24 10.42
C ALA A 4 -1.37 7.27 9.31
N ILE A 5 -2.47 6.52 9.50
CA ILE A 5 -3.03 5.66 8.45
C ILE A 5 -3.46 6.51 7.25
N TRP A 6 -4.16 7.62 7.48
CA TRP A 6 -4.60 8.53 6.43
C TRP A 6 -3.41 9.19 5.71
N GLU A 7 -2.44 9.71 6.46
CA GLU A 7 -1.25 10.36 5.91
C GLU A 7 -0.44 9.42 4.99
N ILE A 8 -0.15 8.20 5.47
CA ILE A 8 0.58 7.21 4.67
C ILE A 8 -0.25 6.75 3.48
N SER A 9 -1.57 6.57 3.64
CA SER A 9 -2.47 6.19 2.55
C SER A 9 -2.52 7.24 1.44
N ILE A 10 -2.54 8.53 1.80
CA ILE A 10 -2.47 9.64 0.84
C ILE A 10 -1.12 9.64 0.13
N LEU A 11 -0.03 9.43 0.86
CA LEU A 11 1.31 9.36 0.28
C LEU A 11 1.43 8.20 -0.73
N ILE A 12 0.93 7.02 -0.38
CA ILE A 12 0.89 5.87 -1.29
C ILE A 12 0.07 6.22 -2.54
N ALA A 13 -1.13 6.77 -2.37
CA ALA A 13 -1.99 7.16 -3.49
C ALA A 13 -1.33 8.18 -4.42
N PHE A 14 -0.57 9.14 -3.87
CA PHE A 14 0.19 10.11 -4.65
C PHE A 14 1.24 9.44 -5.55
N PHE A 15 2.03 8.50 -5.02
CA PHE A 15 3.02 7.79 -5.82
C PHE A 15 2.39 6.88 -6.88
N ILE A 16 1.27 6.23 -6.56
CA ILE A 16 0.51 5.44 -7.53
C ILE A 16 -0.01 6.34 -8.65
N GLY A 17 -0.65 7.46 -8.32
CA GLY A 17 -1.16 8.41 -9.31
C GLY A 17 -0.04 8.97 -10.18
N GLY A 18 1.09 9.35 -9.59
CA GLY A 18 2.25 9.82 -10.34
C GLY A 18 2.86 8.73 -11.24
N TRP A 19 2.84 7.47 -10.82
CA TRP A 19 3.24 6.36 -11.69
C TRP A 19 2.27 6.19 -12.87
N LEU A 20 0.96 6.20 -12.62
CA LEU A 20 -0.07 6.03 -13.67
C LEU A 20 -0.07 7.17 -14.70
N ILE A 21 0.21 8.41 -14.27
CA ILE A 21 0.18 9.58 -15.16
C ILE A 21 1.53 9.82 -15.84
N ALA A 22 2.64 9.81 -15.08
CA ALA A 22 3.95 10.15 -15.61
C ALA A 22 4.71 8.93 -16.18
N GLY A 23 4.24 7.70 -15.91
CA GLY A 23 4.88 6.47 -16.36
C GLY A 23 6.23 6.17 -15.67
N TRP A 24 6.58 6.90 -14.61
CA TRP A 24 7.89 6.77 -13.98
C TRP A 24 8.02 5.48 -13.18
N ASN A 25 8.95 4.63 -13.60
CA ASN A 25 9.18 3.34 -12.95
C ASN A 25 9.62 3.46 -11.50
N SER A 26 10.33 4.53 -11.13
CA SER A 26 10.72 4.83 -9.76
C SER A 26 9.51 5.01 -8.84
N PHE A 27 8.43 5.65 -9.31
CA PHE A 27 7.23 5.87 -8.50
C PHE A 27 6.48 4.56 -8.22
N PHE A 28 6.48 3.62 -9.17
CA PHE A 28 5.99 2.27 -8.94
C PHE A 28 6.73 1.57 -7.79
N TYR A 29 8.07 1.57 -7.84
CA TYR A 29 8.87 0.88 -6.81
C TYR A 29 8.71 1.55 -5.44
N ILE A 30 8.62 2.88 -5.40
CA ILE A 30 8.36 3.62 -4.16
C ILE A 30 6.97 3.27 -3.61
N ALA A 31 5.93 3.27 -4.44
CA ALA A 31 4.57 2.93 -4.01
C ALA A 31 4.48 1.50 -3.45
N VAL A 32 5.05 0.51 -4.15
CA VAL A 32 5.09 -0.87 -3.67
C VAL A 32 5.87 -0.99 -2.36
N GLY A 33 7.04 -0.33 -2.26
CA GLY A 33 7.83 -0.29 -1.04
C GLY A 33 7.08 0.32 0.14
N LEU A 34 6.37 1.43 -0.08
CA LEU A 34 5.54 2.08 0.94
C LEU A 34 4.37 1.21 1.39
N ILE A 35 3.73 0.47 0.48
CA ILE A 35 2.67 -0.49 0.83
C ILE A 35 3.21 -1.59 1.74
N VAL A 36 4.37 -2.18 1.39
CA VAL A 36 5.01 -3.22 2.23
C VAL A 36 5.40 -2.65 3.59
N PHE A 37 6.02 -1.48 3.62
CA PHE A 37 6.42 -0.80 4.84
C PHE A 37 5.24 -0.46 5.75
N TYR A 38 4.16 0.08 5.17
CA TYR A 38 2.90 0.35 5.87
C TYR A 38 2.38 -0.92 6.53
N ASN A 39 2.25 -2.01 5.78
CA ASN A 39 1.75 -3.28 6.32
C ASN A 39 2.63 -3.81 7.47
N LEU A 40 3.96 -3.75 7.34
CA LEU A 40 4.87 -4.17 8.39
C LEU A 40 4.69 -3.37 9.69
N ILE A 41 4.65 -2.04 9.60
CA ILE A 41 4.45 -1.18 10.78
C ILE A 41 3.10 -1.46 11.44
N MET A 42 2.04 -1.60 10.64
CA MET A 42 0.70 -1.86 11.17
C MET A 42 0.62 -3.20 11.89
N ILE A 43 1.28 -4.25 11.36
CA ILE A 43 1.38 -5.56 12.02
C ILE A 43 2.13 -5.43 13.34
N ILE A 44 3.32 -4.83 13.33
CA ILE A 44 4.15 -4.67 14.54
C ILE A 44 3.38 -3.91 15.61
N TYR A 45 2.67 -2.84 15.23
CA TYR A 45 1.86 -2.08 16.16
C TYR A 45 0.71 -2.91 16.74
N MET A 46 -0.04 -3.62 15.90
CA MET A 46 -1.17 -4.45 16.35
C MET A 46 -0.72 -5.54 17.33
N VAL A 47 0.46 -6.13 17.10
CA VAL A 47 1.04 -7.14 17.99
C VAL A 47 1.54 -6.50 19.30
N SER A 48 2.22 -5.35 19.21
CA SER A 48 2.87 -4.71 20.38
C SER A 48 1.89 -3.98 21.31
N LYS A 49 0.79 -3.42 20.77
CA LYS A 49 -0.18 -2.59 21.50
C LYS A 49 -1.60 -3.15 21.47
N ARG A 50 -1.73 -4.48 21.39
CA ARG A 50 -3.02 -5.18 21.23
C ARG A 50 -4.06 -4.82 22.30
N SER A 51 -3.63 -4.57 23.54
CA SER A 51 -4.50 -4.25 24.68
C SER A 51 -5.06 -2.83 24.67
N GLU A 52 -4.45 -1.91 23.90
CA GLU A 52 -4.84 -0.50 23.83
C GLU A 52 -5.74 -0.20 22.62
N ILE A 53 -5.88 -1.15 21.68
CA ILE A 53 -6.60 -0.96 20.43
C ILE A 53 -8.07 -1.38 20.57
N SER A 54 -8.98 -0.49 20.18
CA SER A 54 -10.39 -0.83 20.00
C SER A 54 -10.57 -1.88 18.91
N ARG A 55 -11.48 -2.86 19.11
CA ARG A 55 -11.79 -3.90 18.12
C ARG A 55 -12.18 -3.33 16.76
N LEU A 56 -12.88 -2.19 16.74
CA LEU A 56 -13.27 -1.52 15.50
C LEU A 56 -12.07 -0.93 14.77
N ASP A 57 -11.14 -0.31 15.50
CA ASP A 57 -9.92 0.22 14.89
C ASP A 57 -9.03 -0.90 14.37
N MET A 58 -8.94 -2.03 15.08
CA MET A 58 -8.25 -3.23 14.58
C MET A 58 -8.85 -3.72 13.25
N LEU A 59 -10.18 -3.82 13.16
CA LEU A 59 -10.86 -4.26 11.95
C LEU A 59 -10.63 -3.29 10.79
N LEU A 60 -10.68 -1.98 11.03
CA LEU A 60 -10.37 -0.97 10.02
C LEU A 60 -8.92 -1.06 9.51
N VAL A 61 -7.97 -1.29 10.40
CA VAL A 61 -6.55 -1.48 10.03
C VAL A 61 -6.39 -2.71 9.15
N VAL A 62 -6.98 -3.83 9.52
CA VAL A 62 -6.91 -5.07 8.75
C VAL A 62 -7.53 -4.89 7.36
N ILE A 63 -8.68 -4.21 7.26
CA ILE A 63 -9.28 -3.90 5.96
C ILE A 63 -8.36 -3.02 5.12
N ALA A 64 -7.80 -1.94 5.69
CA ALA A 64 -6.89 -1.05 4.97
C ALA A 64 -5.65 -1.79 4.45
N MET A 65 -5.08 -2.69 5.26
CA MET A 65 -3.97 -3.55 4.85
C MET A 65 -4.32 -4.44 3.66
N VAL A 66 -5.45 -5.13 3.72
CA VAL A 66 -5.93 -6.01 2.64
C VAL A 66 -6.15 -5.21 1.35
N VAL A 67 -6.79 -4.03 1.45
CA VAL A 67 -7.01 -3.14 0.31
C VAL A 67 -5.68 -2.74 -0.33
N TRP A 68 -4.70 -2.31 0.47
CA TRP A 68 -3.39 -1.91 -0.06
C TRP A 68 -2.62 -3.07 -0.69
N LEU A 69 -2.69 -4.27 -0.13
CA LEU A 69 -2.09 -5.47 -0.73
C LEU A 69 -2.75 -5.85 -2.06
N ALA A 70 -4.08 -5.75 -2.15
CA ALA A 70 -4.81 -5.98 -3.38
C ALA A 70 -4.43 -4.96 -4.47
N ILE A 71 -4.25 -3.68 -4.08
CA ILE A 71 -3.77 -2.63 -5.00
C ILE A 71 -2.34 -2.94 -5.46
N ALA A 72 -1.42 -3.28 -4.55
CA ALA A 72 -0.05 -3.65 -4.92
C ALA A 72 -0.02 -4.84 -5.89
N TRP A 73 -0.86 -5.85 -5.66
CA TRP A 73 -1.02 -6.97 -6.59
C TRP A 73 -1.47 -6.50 -7.98
N ALA A 74 -2.52 -5.68 -8.06
CA ALA A 74 -3.00 -5.13 -9.33
C ALA A 74 -1.92 -4.31 -10.06
N MET A 75 -1.16 -3.49 -9.33
CA MET A 75 -0.05 -2.72 -9.90
C MET A 75 1.03 -3.63 -10.48
N ILE A 76 1.43 -4.69 -9.76
CA ILE A 76 2.45 -5.64 -10.22
C ILE A 76 1.96 -6.35 -11.49
N MET A 77 0.70 -6.79 -11.51
CA MET A 77 0.10 -7.40 -12.70
C MET A 77 0.12 -6.44 -13.89
N GLU A 78 -0.36 -5.20 -13.72
CA GLU A 78 -0.36 -4.18 -14.77
C GLU A 78 1.05 -3.94 -15.33
N LYS A 79 2.05 -3.87 -14.45
CA LYS A 79 3.44 -3.70 -14.88
C LYS A 79 4.00 -4.93 -15.58
N GLN A 80 3.66 -6.13 -15.12
CA GLN A 80 4.05 -7.37 -15.81
C GLN A 80 3.39 -7.46 -17.19
N TYR A 81 2.08 -7.23 -17.31
CA TYR A 81 1.39 -7.24 -18.60
C TYR A 81 1.97 -6.23 -19.59
N ASN A 82 2.25 -4.99 -19.15
CA ASN A 82 2.90 -3.99 -20.00
C ASN A 82 4.33 -4.40 -20.41
N PHE A 83 5.06 -5.11 -19.54
CA PHE A 83 6.40 -5.63 -19.89
C PHE A 83 6.33 -6.77 -20.92
N TRP A 84 5.33 -7.64 -20.80
CA TRP A 84 5.12 -8.77 -21.72
C TRP A 84 4.54 -8.30 -23.06
N GLY A 85 3.73 -7.24 -23.07
CA GLY A 85 3.24 -6.60 -24.30
C GLY A 85 4.32 -5.86 -25.10
N LEU A 86 5.47 -5.54 -24.50
CA LEU A 86 6.65 -4.99 -25.21
C LEU A 86 7.59 -6.08 -25.75
N LEU A 87 7.41 -7.34 -25.35
CA LEU A 87 8.19 -8.50 -25.82
C LEU A 87 7.48 -9.29 -26.94
N GLN A 88 6.28 -8.87 -27.33
CA GLN A 88 5.57 -9.32 -28.55
C GLN A 88 5.79 -8.31 -29.67
#